data_AF-A0A834CCA2-F1
#
_entry.id   AF-A0A834CCA2-F1
#
_cell.length_a   1.000
_cell.length_b   1.000
_cell.length_c   1.000
_cell.angle_alpha   90.00
_cell.angle_beta   90.00
_cell.angle_gamma   90.00
#
_symmetry.space_group_name_H-M   'P 1'
#
loop_
_entity.id
_entity.type
_entity.pdbx_description
1 polymer ?
#
loop_
_entity_poly.entity_id
_entity_poly.type
_entity_poly.pdbx_seq_one_letter_code
_entity_poly.pdbx_strand_id
1 'polypeptide(L)'
;MKRFCASMVHPHRVFSGIQPTGVPHLGNYLGALENWVALQNQYPTVLYSIVDLHSITQPQDPMQLRSNILDLTASLLACGIDPEKAVLFQQSQVSEHAELSWILGCMTSMPRLRHLPQWKMKSKQKSEGSVGLFTYPILQAADILLYQSTHVPVGEDQVQHLELAQDLARIFNNRYGDLFPEPRTLLSSTRKPRCPSQTRRRWRPSRSQTLQEDIALKIRRAVTDFTSEVTFDPETRPGVSNLLLIHAAMAAISVEDAVSQARGLDTGAYKKLVSEAVIQRLAPIRQEIGKLRAEPAYLQGLLDSGTC
;
A
#
# COMPACT_ATOMS: atom_id res chain seq x y z
N MET A 1 38.21 -7.56 26.37
CA MET A 1 37.35 -6.55 27.01
C MET A 1 36.06 -6.44 26.20
N LYS A 2 34.98 -7.15 26.59
CA LYS A 2 33.66 -7.01 25.96
C LYS A 2 33.06 -5.70 26.49
N ARG A 3 33.03 -4.65 25.66
CA ARG A 3 32.23 -3.46 25.97
C ARG A 3 30.77 -3.91 25.94
N PHE A 4 30.11 -3.91 27.09
CA PHE A 4 28.66 -3.88 27.15
C PHE A 4 28.21 -2.54 26.54
N CYS A 5 27.97 -2.52 25.23
CA CYS A 5 27.12 -1.48 24.65
C CYS A 5 25.73 -1.71 25.23
N ALA A 6 25.23 -0.76 26.01
CA ALA A 6 23.81 -0.71 26.27
C ALA A 6 23.12 -0.61 24.90
N SER A 7 22.30 -1.60 24.55
CA SER A 7 21.55 -1.58 23.29
C SER A 7 20.74 -0.29 23.23
N MET A 8 20.95 0.52 22.19
CA MET A 8 20.21 1.76 22.01
C MET A 8 18.70 1.45 21.92
N VAL A 9 17.89 2.05 22.80
CA VAL A 9 16.44 1.87 22.78
C VAL A 9 15.88 2.80 21.71
N HIS A 10 15.39 2.24 20.62
CA HIS A 10 14.76 3.01 19.55
C HIS A 10 13.28 3.24 19.85
N PRO A 11 12.76 4.48 19.75
CA PRO A 11 11.35 4.75 19.90
C PRO A 11 10.54 4.05 18.81
N HIS A 12 9.30 3.67 19.13
CA HIS A 12 8.42 3.01 18.16
C HIS A 12 8.07 3.97 17.03
N ARG A 13 8.55 3.67 15.83
CA ARG A 13 8.32 4.41 14.61
C ARG A 13 7.89 3.50 13.48
N VAL A 14 6.82 3.90 12.79
CA VAL A 14 6.25 3.19 11.64
C VAL A 14 6.63 3.93 10.36
N PHE A 15 7.07 3.20 9.35
CA PHE A 15 7.27 3.72 8.00
C PHE A 15 6.51 2.88 6.98
N SER A 16 5.79 3.53 6.07
CA SER A 16 5.17 2.85 4.94
C SER A 16 5.23 3.68 3.66
N GLY A 17 5.56 3.02 2.55
CA GLY A 17 5.68 3.63 1.23
C GLY A 17 4.58 3.17 0.29
N ILE A 18 4.05 4.08 -0.53
CA ILE A 18 3.06 3.79 -1.56
C ILE A 18 3.43 4.44 -2.91
N GLN A 19 3.39 3.65 -3.99
CA GLN A 19 3.72 4.16 -5.32
C GLN A 19 2.57 5.02 -5.88
N PRO A 20 2.86 6.21 -6.45
CA PRO A 20 1.92 7.05 -7.18
C PRO A 20 1.48 6.41 -8.51
N THR A 21 0.61 5.41 -8.41
CA THR A 21 0.02 4.71 -9.58
C THR A 21 -1.31 5.31 -10.03
N GLY A 22 -1.75 6.38 -9.36
CA GLY A 22 -3.02 7.09 -9.53
C GLY A 22 -3.98 6.80 -8.38
N VAL A 23 -5.29 6.86 -8.65
CA VAL A 23 -6.34 6.58 -7.65
C VAL A 23 -6.24 5.15 -7.13
N PRO A 24 -6.11 4.93 -5.80
CA PRO A 24 -6.11 3.60 -5.20
C PRO A 24 -7.35 2.77 -5.59
N HIS A 25 -7.17 1.48 -5.82
CA HIS A 25 -8.31 0.58 -6.00
C HIS A 25 -8.88 0.05 -4.70
N LEU A 26 -10.09 -0.52 -4.76
CA LEU A 26 -10.81 -1.01 -3.58
C LEU A 26 -9.94 -1.94 -2.72
N GLY A 27 -9.11 -2.78 -3.35
CA GLY A 27 -8.15 -3.62 -2.62
C GLY A 27 -7.03 -2.87 -1.89
N ASN A 28 -6.60 -1.70 -2.35
CA ASN A 28 -5.63 -0.86 -1.64
C ASN A 28 -6.31 -0.15 -0.47
N TYR A 29 -7.54 0.32 -0.70
CA TYR A 29 -8.36 0.93 0.33
C TYR A 29 -8.60 -0.04 1.50
N LEU A 30 -9.18 -1.21 1.22
CA LEU A 30 -9.49 -2.25 2.19
C LEU A 30 -8.25 -2.94 2.79
N GLY A 31 -7.15 -2.99 2.05
CA GLY A 31 -5.99 -3.79 2.43
C GLY A 31 -4.84 -3.01 3.07
N ALA A 32 -4.77 -1.70 2.88
CA ALA A 32 -3.66 -0.88 3.35
C ALA A 32 -4.11 0.45 3.97
N LEU A 33 -5.04 1.18 3.33
CA LEU A 33 -5.39 2.53 3.78
C LEU A 33 -6.14 2.54 5.12
N GLU A 34 -7.09 1.63 5.32
CA GLU A 34 -7.77 1.54 6.63
C GLU A 34 -6.79 1.17 7.76
N ASN A 35 -5.82 0.30 7.47
CA ASN A 35 -4.75 -0.02 8.42
C ASN A 35 -3.85 1.19 8.68
N TRP A 36 -3.52 1.99 7.66
CA TRP A 36 -2.73 3.21 7.85
C TRP A 36 -3.45 4.21 8.76
N VAL A 37 -4.74 4.46 8.53
CA VAL A 37 -5.54 5.33 9.40
C VAL A 37 -5.59 4.83 10.85
N ALA A 38 -5.55 3.50 11.07
CA ALA A 38 -5.44 2.94 12.41
C ALA A 38 -4.04 3.17 13.02
N LEU A 39 -2.97 2.95 12.25
CA LEU A 39 -1.59 3.04 12.71
C LEU A 39 -1.21 4.42 13.24
N GLN A 40 -1.65 5.51 12.57
CA GLN A 40 -1.41 6.89 13.04
C GLN A 40 -2.02 7.20 14.42
N ASN A 41 -2.98 6.38 14.89
CA ASN A 41 -3.55 6.52 16.23
C ASN A 41 -2.96 5.51 17.25
N GLN A 42 -2.23 4.49 16.78
CA GLN A 42 -1.65 3.43 17.61
C GLN A 42 -0.17 3.65 17.93
N TYR A 43 0.55 4.35 17.04
CA TYR A 43 1.97 4.58 17.15
C TYR A 43 2.28 6.06 17.34
N PRO A 44 3.30 6.40 18.15
CA PRO A 44 3.63 7.80 18.44
C PRO A 44 4.29 8.52 17.26
N THR A 45 4.87 7.79 16.31
CA THR A 45 5.46 8.38 15.10
C THR A 45 5.18 7.48 13.91
N VAL A 46 4.54 8.06 12.89
CA VAL A 46 4.17 7.36 11.67
C VAL A 46 4.54 8.22 10.46
N LEU A 47 5.24 7.59 9.52
CA LEU A 47 5.68 8.22 8.28
C LEU A 47 5.08 7.49 7.08
N TYR A 48 4.46 8.26 6.20
CA TYR A 48 3.90 7.82 4.93
C TYR A 48 4.62 8.51 3.79
N SER A 49 5.26 7.70 2.95
CA SER A 49 6.05 8.19 1.82
C SER A 49 5.34 7.87 0.51
N ILE A 50 5.11 8.90 -0.31
CA ILE A 50 4.76 8.73 -1.72
C ILE A 50 6.06 8.43 -2.48
N VAL A 51 6.27 7.15 -2.81
CA VAL A 51 7.54 6.64 -3.34
C VAL A 51 7.64 6.79 -4.86
N ASP A 52 7.85 8.02 -5.30
CA ASP A 52 7.99 8.40 -6.71
C ASP A 52 9.32 7.94 -7.33
N LEU A 53 10.43 7.87 -6.57
CA LEU A 53 11.70 7.29 -7.06
C LEU A 53 11.55 5.79 -7.40
N HIS A 54 10.76 5.05 -6.62
CA HIS A 54 10.43 3.65 -6.94
C HIS A 54 9.60 3.52 -8.21
N SER A 55 8.79 4.52 -8.54
CA SER A 55 7.89 4.48 -9.70
C SER A 55 8.65 4.57 -11.02
N ILE A 56 9.77 5.30 -11.06
CA ILE A 56 10.61 5.45 -12.26
C ILE A 56 11.54 4.26 -12.54
N THR A 57 11.51 3.21 -11.71
CA THR A 57 12.11 1.90 -12.06
C THR A 57 11.44 1.28 -13.30
N GLN A 58 10.26 1.79 -13.66
CA GLN A 58 9.54 1.52 -14.90
C GLN A 58 9.34 2.84 -15.66
N PRO A 59 9.25 2.82 -17.00
CA PRO A 59 8.93 4.02 -17.77
C PRO A 59 7.61 4.66 -17.31
N GLN A 60 7.65 5.97 -17.08
CA GLN A 60 6.50 6.78 -16.69
C GLN A 60 6.28 7.91 -17.68
N ASP A 61 5.03 8.31 -17.87
CA ASP A 61 4.71 9.60 -18.47
C ASP A 61 4.91 10.70 -17.41
N PRO A 62 5.74 11.73 -17.65
CA PRO A 62 6.05 12.74 -16.62
C PRO A 62 4.84 13.51 -16.12
N MET A 63 3.91 13.85 -17.02
CA MET A 63 2.70 14.61 -16.65
C MET A 63 1.75 13.74 -15.82
N GLN A 64 1.61 12.48 -16.20
CA GLN A 64 0.83 11.50 -15.45
C GLN A 64 1.43 11.21 -14.08
N LEU A 65 2.75 11.10 -13.95
CA LEU A 65 3.39 10.85 -12.65
C LEU A 65 3.14 12.02 -11.69
N ARG A 66 3.31 13.27 -12.15
CA ARG A 66 3.00 14.46 -11.35
C ARG A 66 1.53 14.50 -10.92
N SER A 67 0.62 14.26 -11.85
CA SER A 67 -0.81 14.17 -11.52
C SER A 67 -1.11 13.03 -10.55
N ASN A 68 -0.46 11.88 -10.69
CA ASN A 68 -0.66 10.73 -9.81
C ASN A 68 -0.19 10.99 -8.38
N ILE A 69 0.86 11.77 -8.18
CA ILE A 69 1.35 12.15 -6.85
C ILE A 69 0.26 12.95 -6.13
N LEU A 70 -0.23 14.03 -6.74
CA LEU A 70 -1.31 14.84 -6.15
C LEU A 70 -2.61 14.05 -5.97
N ASP A 71 -2.97 13.23 -6.95
CA ASP A 71 -4.14 12.35 -6.89
C ASP A 71 -4.07 11.37 -5.71
N LEU A 72 -2.88 10.84 -5.44
CA LEU A 72 -2.63 9.93 -4.33
C LEU A 72 -2.65 10.68 -3.00
N THR A 73 -2.01 11.85 -2.90
CA THR A 73 -2.07 12.71 -1.71
C THR A 73 -3.52 13.01 -1.33
N ALA A 74 -4.32 13.50 -2.29
CA ALA A 74 -5.74 13.77 -2.06
C ALA A 74 -6.51 12.52 -1.62
N SER A 75 -6.18 11.35 -2.19
CA SER A 75 -6.82 10.08 -1.82
C SER A 75 -6.46 9.65 -0.40
N LEU A 76 -5.20 9.83 0.03
CA LEU A 76 -4.75 9.49 1.38
C LEU A 76 -5.44 10.37 2.42
N LEU A 77 -5.48 11.69 2.21
CA LEU A 77 -6.16 12.63 3.08
C LEU A 77 -7.66 12.33 3.18
N ALA A 78 -8.33 12.13 2.04
CA ALA A 78 -9.76 11.81 2.01
C ALA A 78 -10.10 10.46 2.67
N CYS A 79 -9.15 9.53 2.74
CA CYS A 79 -9.33 8.27 3.46
C CYS A 79 -9.13 8.41 4.98
N GLY A 80 -8.62 9.55 5.45
CA GLY A 80 -8.46 9.86 6.88
C GLY A 80 -7.02 9.91 7.38
N ILE A 81 -6.01 9.95 6.49
CA ILE A 81 -4.65 10.27 6.90
C ILE A 81 -4.62 11.73 7.36
N ASP A 82 -4.15 11.94 8.57
CA ASP A 82 -4.14 13.23 9.24
C ASP A 82 -2.69 13.75 9.34
N PRO A 83 -2.33 14.82 8.59
CA PRO A 83 -0.98 15.39 8.60
C PRO A 83 -0.49 15.85 9.98
N GLU A 84 -1.41 16.14 10.90
CA GLU A 84 -1.08 16.52 12.28
C GLU A 84 -0.68 15.30 13.14
N LYS A 85 -1.02 14.09 12.70
CA LYS A 85 -0.72 12.82 13.41
C LYS A 85 0.36 12.00 12.74
N ALA A 86 0.49 12.12 11.41
CA ALA A 86 1.45 11.37 10.63
C ALA A 86 2.14 12.26 9.60
N VAL A 87 3.44 12.02 9.41
CA VAL A 87 4.22 12.73 8.40
C VAL A 87 3.89 12.13 7.03
N LEU A 88 3.29 12.92 6.14
CA LEU A 88 3.02 12.54 4.76
C LEU A 88 3.92 13.35 3.83
N PHE A 89 4.77 12.68 3.06
CA PHE A 89 5.77 13.36 2.23
C PHE A 89 6.05 12.66 0.90
N GLN A 90 6.70 13.35 -0.02
CA GLN A 90 7.14 12.83 -1.31
C GLN A 90 8.60 12.38 -1.24
N GLN A 91 8.87 11.13 -1.61
CA GLN A 91 10.19 10.52 -1.45
C GLN A 91 11.32 11.32 -2.14
N SER A 92 11.12 11.76 -3.38
CA SER A 92 12.15 12.50 -4.12
C SER A 92 12.49 13.89 -3.56
N GLN A 93 11.68 14.40 -2.63
CA GLN A 93 11.92 15.69 -1.99
C GLN A 93 12.90 15.58 -0.81
N VAL A 94 13.23 14.36 -0.36
CA VAL A 94 14.21 14.10 0.70
C VAL A 94 15.43 13.38 0.08
N SER A 95 16.50 14.14 -0.19
CA SER A 95 17.71 13.67 -0.89
C SER A 95 18.40 12.49 -0.20
N GLU A 96 18.31 12.43 1.12
CA GLU A 96 18.97 11.47 1.99
C GLU A 96 18.55 10.03 1.69
N HIS A 97 17.37 9.82 1.10
CA HIS A 97 16.95 8.50 0.61
C HIS A 97 17.93 7.96 -0.44
N ALA A 98 18.30 8.78 -1.41
CA ALA A 98 19.22 8.40 -2.47
C ALA A 98 20.66 8.26 -1.94
N GLU A 99 21.07 9.15 -1.05
CA GLU A 99 22.41 9.13 -0.43
C GLU A 99 22.61 7.87 0.43
N LEU A 100 21.66 7.57 1.31
CA LEU A 100 21.72 6.36 2.13
C LEU A 100 21.62 5.10 1.26
N SER A 101 20.80 5.12 0.21
CA SER A 101 20.75 4.01 -0.76
C SER A 101 22.10 3.76 -1.42
N TRP A 102 22.88 4.79 -1.71
CA TRP A 102 24.23 4.63 -2.25
C TRP A 102 25.16 3.95 -1.25
N ILE A 103 25.16 4.43 0.00
CA ILE A 103 25.98 3.87 1.09
C ILE A 103 25.63 2.39 1.32
N LEU A 104 24.35 2.06 1.44
CA LEU A 104 23.88 0.68 1.62
C LEU A 104 24.19 -0.20 0.39
N GLY A 105 24.21 0.40 -0.80
CA GLY A 105 24.62 -0.26 -2.04
C GLY A 105 26.05 -0.79 -1.98
N CYS A 106 26.98 -0.02 -1.39
CA CYS A 106 28.37 -0.46 -1.17
C CYS A 106 28.50 -1.66 -0.21
N MET A 107 27.43 -2.00 0.52
CA MET A 107 27.38 -3.11 1.47
C MET A 107 26.59 -4.32 0.93
N THR A 108 26.02 -4.20 -0.28
CA THR A 108 25.15 -5.21 -0.87
C THR A 108 25.84 -5.88 -2.05
N SER A 109 25.91 -7.22 -2.04
CA SER A 109 26.51 -7.96 -3.15
C SER A 109 25.53 -8.17 -4.32
N MET A 110 26.06 -8.18 -5.55
CA MET A 110 25.26 -8.46 -6.75
C MET A 110 24.52 -9.81 -6.70
N PRO A 111 25.13 -10.94 -6.25
CA PRO A 111 24.41 -12.21 -6.15
C PRO A 111 23.18 -12.13 -5.24
N ARG A 112 23.31 -11.45 -4.10
CA ARG A 112 22.23 -11.28 -3.12
C ARG A 112 20.98 -10.66 -3.76
N LEU A 113 21.16 -9.61 -4.56
CA LEU A 113 20.06 -8.98 -5.30
C LEU A 113 19.48 -9.89 -6.40
N ARG A 114 20.31 -10.67 -7.10
CA ARG A 114 19.86 -11.61 -8.14
C ARG A 114 18.98 -12.74 -7.60
N HIS A 115 19.15 -13.10 -6.32
CA HIS A 115 18.36 -14.17 -5.72
C HIS A 115 16.94 -13.74 -5.32
N LEU A 116 16.67 -12.43 -5.21
CA LEU A 116 15.35 -11.90 -4.87
C LEU A 116 14.29 -12.33 -5.92
N PRO A 117 13.16 -12.92 -5.50
CA PRO A 117 12.10 -13.42 -6.38
C PRO A 117 11.54 -12.34 -7.30
N GLN A 118 11.40 -11.10 -6.81
CA GLN A 118 10.83 -10.02 -7.60
C GLN A 118 11.71 -9.68 -8.82
N TRP A 119 13.03 -9.73 -8.68
CA TRP A 119 13.94 -9.60 -9.81
C TRP A 119 13.73 -10.74 -10.80
N LYS A 120 13.75 -12.01 -10.34
CA LYS A 120 13.55 -13.19 -11.20
C LYS A 120 12.23 -13.18 -11.96
N MET A 121 11.17 -12.65 -11.36
CA MET A 121 9.86 -12.54 -11.99
C MET A 121 9.80 -11.39 -13.00
N LYS A 122 10.30 -10.21 -12.65
CA LYS A 122 10.17 -9.00 -13.49
C LYS A 122 11.21 -8.94 -14.62
N SER A 123 12.41 -9.49 -14.43
CA SER A 123 13.46 -9.53 -15.47
C SER A 123 13.16 -10.54 -16.58
N LYS A 124 12.36 -11.58 -16.33
CA LYS A 124 11.90 -12.49 -17.40
C LYS A 124 10.88 -11.86 -18.34
N GLN A 125 10.15 -10.83 -17.88
CA GLN A 125 9.11 -10.17 -18.67
C GLN A 125 9.64 -9.07 -19.59
N LYS A 126 10.83 -8.54 -19.32
CA LYS A 126 11.48 -7.49 -20.10
C LYS A 126 12.85 -8.02 -20.51
N SER A 127 13.11 -8.10 -21.81
CA SER A 127 14.32 -8.74 -22.37
C SER A 127 15.63 -8.31 -21.69
N GLU A 128 15.68 -7.12 -21.07
CA GLU A 128 16.61 -6.77 -19.98
C GLU A 128 15.91 -5.86 -18.95
N GLY A 129 16.10 -6.09 -17.65
CA GLY A 129 15.59 -5.22 -16.57
C GLY A 129 16.52 -4.02 -16.33
N SER A 130 15.97 -2.86 -15.93
CA SER A 130 16.78 -1.67 -15.62
C SER A 130 17.63 -1.86 -14.35
N VAL A 131 18.73 -1.12 -14.24
CA VAL A 131 19.54 -1.09 -13.00
C VAL A 131 18.70 -0.67 -11.80
N GLY A 132 17.82 0.33 -11.96
CA GLY A 132 16.90 0.75 -10.89
C GLY A 132 15.96 -0.38 -10.46
N LEU A 133 15.47 -1.20 -11.40
CA LEU A 133 14.66 -2.38 -11.06
C LEU A 133 15.47 -3.47 -10.33
N PHE A 134 16.78 -3.51 -10.54
CA PHE A 134 17.67 -4.43 -9.84
C PHE A 134 18.01 -3.94 -8.42
N THR A 135 18.18 -2.63 -8.24
CA THR A 135 18.68 -2.03 -7.00
C THR A 135 17.62 -1.41 -6.10
N TYR A 136 16.36 -1.27 -6.53
CA TYR A 136 15.31 -0.69 -5.68
C TYR A 136 15.11 -1.35 -4.30
N PRO A 137 15.43 -2.65 -4.07
CA PRO A 137 15.35 -3.20 -2.72
C PRO A 137 16.35 -2.54 -1.75
N ILE A 138 17.47 -2.00 -2.25
CA ILE A 138 18.42 -1.19 -1.45
C ILE A 138 17.81 0.17 -1.15
N LEU A 139 17.18 0.82 -2.14
CA LEU A 139 16.47 2.07 -1.92
C LEU A 139 15.35 1.89 -0.90
N GLN A 140 14.60 0.79 -0.97
CA GLN A 140 13.58 0.44 0.02
C GLN A 140 14.17 0.28 1.43
N ALA A 141 15.36 -0.31 1.56
CA ALA A 141 16.06 -0.39 2.84
C ALA A 141 16.47 1.01 3.34
N ALA A 142 16.96 1.88 2.46
CA ALA A 142 17.29 3.26 2.80
C ALA A 142 16.05 4.03 3.29
N ASP A 143 14.91 3.89 2.59
CA ASP A 143 13.65 4.52 2.96
C ASP A 143 13.22 4.18 4.40
N ILE A 144 13.46 2.94 4.82
CA ILE A 144 13.09 2.44 6.16
C ILE A 144 14.11 2.90 7.20
N LEU A 145 15.40 2.74 6.91
CA LEU A 145 16.49 2.92 7.87
C LEU A 145 16.83 4.38 8.10
N LEU A 146 16.63 5.26 7.11
CA LEU A 146 16.87 6.70 7.23
C LEU A 146 16.16 7.30 8.44
N TYR A 147 14.91 6.89 8.65
CA TYR A 147 14.11 7.32 9.78
C TYR A 147 14.23 6.40 10.98
N GLN A 148 15.19 5.47 11.06
CA GLN A 148 15.29 4.51 12.17
C GLN A 148 13.95 3.81 12.46
N SER A 149 13.26 3.38 11.40
CA SER A 149 11.92 2.81 11.54
C SER A 149 11.99 1.44 12.20
N THR A 150 11.16 1.24 13.23
CA THR A 150 11.10 -0.02 13.99
C THR A 150 10.04 -0.98 13.45
N HIS A 151 9.04 -0.46 12.75
CA HIS A 151 7.87 -1.20 12.30
C HIS A 151 7.52 -0.83 10.85
N VAL A 152 7.26 -1.81 10.00
CA VAL A 152 6.95 -1.60 8.57
C VAL A 152 5.77 -2.50 8.18
N PRO A 153 4.60 -1.94 7.83
CA PRO A 153 3.49 -2.72 7.30
C PRO A 153 3.79 -3.10 5.86
N VAL A 154 3.90 -4.40 5.60
CA VAL A 154 4.25 -4.95 4.29
C VAL A 154 3.30 -6.09 3.92
N GLY A 155 3.03 -6.22 2.61
CA GLY A 155 2.39 -7.42 2.08
C GLY A 155 3.35 -8.61 2.06
N GLU A 156 2.80 -9.82 1.96
CA GLU A 156 3.58 -11.06 1.85
C GLU A 156 4.62 -11.01 0.71
N ASP A 157 4.31 -10.32 -0.38
CA ASP A 157 5.20 -10.15 -1.53
C ASP A 157 6.46 -9.32 -1.23
N GLN A 158 6.43 -8.48 -0.20
CA GLN A 158 7.51 -7.56 0.16
C GLN A 158 8.35 -8.03 1.37
N VAL A 159 8.02 -9.17 1.99
CA VAL A 159 8.71 -9.68 3.18
C VAL A 159 10.21 -9.83 2.94
N GLN A 160 10.62 -10.40 1.80
CA GLN A 160 12.05 -10.59 1.49
C GLN A 160 12.83 -9.29 1.29
N HIS A 161 12.16 -8.19 0.94
CA HIS A 161 12.82 -6.88 0.88
C HIS A 161 13.02 -6.28 2.27
N LEU A 162 12.09 -6.53 3.18
CA LEU A 162 12.27 -6.13 4.58
C LEU A 162 13.38 -6.95 5.25
N GLU A 163 13.51 -8.24 4.93
CA GLU A 163 14.65 -9.07 5.36
C GLU A 163 15.99 -8.48 4.87
N LEU A 164 16.03 -7.95 3.65
CA LEU A 164 17.21 -7.22 3.15
C LEU A 164 17.51 -5.97 4.00
N ALA A 165 16.50 -5.19 4.39
CA ALA A 165 16.68 -4.03 5.24
C ALA A 165 17.20 -4.42 6.65
N GLN A 166 16.66 -5.48 7.25
CA GLN A 166 17.14 -6.04 8.52
C GLN A 166 18.61 -6.46 8.44
N ASP A 167 18.98 -7.19 7.38
CA ASP A 167 20.37 -7.59 7.17
C ASP A 167 21.32 -6.41 6.98
N LEU A 168 20.89 -5.38 6.23
CA LEU A 168 21.71 -4.18 6.03
C LEU A 168 21.90 -3.41 7.33
N ALA A 169 20.87 -3.29 8.17
CA ALA A 169 20.98 -2.75 9.52
C ALA A 169 22.00 -3.53 10.35
N ARG A 170 21.91 -4.88 10.36
CA ARG A 170 22.87 -5.75 11.07
C ARG A 170 24.31 -5.57 10.57
N ILE A 171 24.53 -5.59 9.26
CA ILE A 171 25.86 -5.44 8.66
C ILE A 171 26.45 -4.06 9.01
N PHE A 172 25.64 -3.01 8.94
CA PHE A 172 26.06 -1.66 9.31
C PHE A 172 26.43 -1.59 10.80
N ASN A 173 25.54 -2.04 11.68
CA ASN A 173 25.75 -1.95 13.12
C ASN A 173 26.98 -2.76 13.57
N ASN A 174 27.19 -3.95 13.02
CA ASN A 174 28.35 -4.78 13.32
C ASN A 174 29.68 -4.11 12.95
N ARG A 175 29.68 -3.25 11.92
CA ARG A 175 30.88 -2.59 11.42
C ARG A 175 31.13 -1.23 12.08
N TYR A 176 30.07 -0.45 12.35
CA TYR A 176 30.18 0.96 12.72
C TYR A 176 29.56 1.30 14.09
N GLY A 177 28.93 0.34 14.76
CA GLY A 177 28.22 0.52 16.03
C GLY A 177 26.71 0.62 15.87
N ASP A 178 25.97 0.44 16.97
CA ASP A 178 24.50 0.37 16.99
C ASP A 178 23.86 1.71 16.59
N LEU A 179 23.45 1.83 15.31
CA LEU A 179 22.81 3.02 14.76
C LEU A 179 21.38 2.73 14.28
N PHE A 180 21.18 1.63 13.55
CA PHE A 180 19.91 1.31 12.93
C PHE A 180 19.14 0.26 13.74
N PRO A 181 17.84 0.46 14.02
CA PRO A 181 17.01 -0.64 14.50
C PRO A 181 16.85 -1.71 13.44
N GLU A 182 16.64 -2.96 13.86
CA GLU A 182 16.15 -4.01 12.96
C GLU A 182 14.62 -3.88 12.80
N PRO A 183 14.13 -3.45 11.62
CA PRO A 183 12.70 -3.18 11.44
C PRO A 183 11.88 -4.48 11.44
N ARG A 184 10.70 -4.45 12.08
CA ARG A 184 9.79 -5.61 12.19
C ARG A 184 8.61 -5.47 11.23
N THR A 185 8.15 -6.62 10.72
CA THR A 185 6.91 -6.69 9.94
C THR A 185 5.70 -6.34 10.81
N LEU A 186 4.85 -5.45 10.31
CA LEU A 186 3.46 -5.37 10.77
C LEU A 186 2.59 -6.11 9.78
N LEU A 187 2.20 -7.33 10.13
CA LEU A 187 1.24 -8.10 9.33
C LEU A 187 -0.16 -7.57 9.62
N SER A 188 -0.89 -7.20 8.56
CA SER A 188 -2.29 -6.80 8.67
C SER A 188 -3.10 -8.00 9.17
N SER A 189 -3.86 -7.83 10.26
CA SER A 189 -4.75 -8.87 10.80
C SER A 189 -5.93 -9.19 9.86
N THR A 190 -6.28 -8.27 8.97
CA THR A 190 -7.31 -8.43 7.94
C THR A 190 -6.78 -9.22 6.74
N ARG A 191 -7.30 -10.43 6.54
CA ARG A 191 -7.15 -11.16 5.26
C ARG A 191 -7.66 -10.26 4.13
N LYS A 192 -6.80 -9.87 3.20
CA LYS A 192 -7.17 -9.02 2.05
C LYS A 192 -8.31 -9.69 1.26
N PRO A 193 -9.46 -9.04 1.06
CA PRO A 193 -10.42 -9.50 0.06
C PRO A 193 -9.73 -9.55 -1.30
N ARG A 194 -9.75 -10.72 -1.95
CA ARG A 194 -9.12 -10.94 -3.26
C ARG A 194 -10.06 -10.41 -4.34
N CYS A 195 -9.72 -9.29 -4.99
CA CYS A 195 -10.38 -8.94 -6.24
C CYS A 195 -10.21 -10.10 -7.25
N PRO A 196 -11.30 -10.70 -7.80
CA PRO A 196 -11.23 -11.90 -8.66
C PRO A 196 -10.58 -11.68 -10.03
N SER A 197 -9.85 -10.59 -10.21
CA SER A 197 -9.13 -10.32 -11.44
C SER A 197 -7.80 -9.66 -11.11
N GLN A 198 -6.72 -10.43 -11.23
CA GLN A 198 -5.36 -9.90 -11.43
C GLN A 198 -5.20 -9.10 -12.73
N THR A 199 -6.29 -8.58 -13.32
CA THR A 199 -6.18 -7.49 -14.28
C THR A 199 -5.85 -6.23 -13.50
N ARG A 200 -4.55 -5.91 -13.50
CA ARG A 200 -3.93 -4.61 -13.20
C ARG A 200 -4.52 -3.48 -14.07
N ARG A 201 -5.83 -3.29 -14.08
CA ARG A 201 -6.48 -2.20 -14.79
C ARG A 201 -6.74 -1.10 -13.79
N ARG A 202 -5.94 -0.03 -13.92
CA ARG A 202 -6.22 1.30 -13.36
C ARG A 202 -7.72 1.59 -13.44
N TRP A 203 -8.25 2.33 -12.47
CA TRP A 203 -9.54 3.00 -12.65
C TRP A 203 -9.46 3.89 -13.90
N ARG A 204 -9.90 3.36 -15.03
CA ARG A 204 -10.18 4.12 -16.24
C ARG A 204 -11.70 4.16 -16.33
N PRO A 205 -12.34 5.29 -16.01
CA PRO A 205 -13.76 5.46 -16.32
C PRO A 205 -13.95 5.20 -17.81
N SER A 206 -14.95 4.39 -18.17
CA SER A 206 -15.38 4.39 -19.57
C SER A 206 -15.98 5.77 -19.86
N ARG A 207 -15.76 6.31 -21.08
CA ARG A 207 -16.13 7.70 -21.47
C ARG A 207 -17.63 8.05 -21.33
N SER A 208 -18.49 7.11 -20.91
CA SER A 208 -19.94 7.27 -20.88
C SER A 208 -20.63 6.73 -19.62
N GLN A 209 -19.90 6.23 -18.61
CA GLN A 209 -20.51 5.69 -17.38
C GLN A 209 -20.07 6.49 -16.17
N THR A 210 -21.01 6.75 -15.27
CA THR A 210 -20.69 7.31 -13.95
C THR A 210 -19.88 6.28 -13.15
N LEU A 211 -19.02 6.74 -12.24
CA LEU A 211 -18.25 5.86 -11.37
C LEU A 211 -19.11 4.88 -10.54
N GLN A 212 -20.35 5.27 -10.22
CA GLN A 212 -21.32 4.40 -9.53
C GLN A 212 -21.77 3.24 -10.43
N GLU A 213 -22.11 3.54 -11.68
CA GLU A 213 -22.45 2.53 -12.69
C GLU A 213 -21.27 1.60 -12.97
N ASP A 214 -20.04 2.13 -13.03
CA ASP A 214 -18.83 1.33 -13.19
C ASP A 214 -18.61 0.35 -12.02
N ILE A 215 -18.82 0.81 -10.77
CA ILE A 215 -18.72 -0.04 -9.56
C ILE A 215 -19.77 -1.15 -9.61
N ALA A 216 -21.04 -0.78 -9.83
CA ALA A 216 -22.15 -1.72 -9.89
C ALA A 216 -21.94 -2.74 -11.02
N LEU A 217 -21.45 -2.31 -12.19
CA LEU A 217 -21.19 -3.17 -13.33
C LEU A 217 -20.03 -4.15 -13.07
N LYS A 218 -18.96 -3.72 -12.38
CA LYS A 218 -17.86 -4.59 -11.98
C LYS A 218 -18.28 -5.64 -10.97
N ILE A 219 -19.04 -5.25 -9.94
CA ILE A 219 -19.53 -6.20 -8.92
C ILE A 219 -20.55 -7.17 -9.53
N ARG A 220 -21.44 -6.68 -10.40
CA ARG A 220 -22.37 -7.53 -11.16
C ARG A 220 -21.64 -8.59 -11.99
N ARG A 221 -20.52 -8.23 -12.61
CA ARG A 221 -19.66 -9.12 -13.42
C ARG A 221 -18.71 -9.99 -12.60
N ALA A 222 -18.66 -9.84 -11.28
CA ALA A 222 -17.78 -10.65 -10.44
C ALA A 222 -18.13 -12.15 -10.59
N VAL A 223 -17.12 -12.98 -10.81
CA VAL A 223 -17.32 -14.42 -10.98
C VAL A 223 -17.78 -15.02 -9.65
N THR A 224 -18.89 -15.74 -9.72
CA THR A 224 -19.47 -16.53 -8.63
C THR A 224 -19.71 -17.95 -9.14
N ASP A 225 -20.00 -18.88 -8.24
CA ASP A 225 -20.45 -20.21 -8.63
C ASP A 225 -21.95 -20.21 -9.06
N PHE A 226 -22.46 -21.39 -9.40
CA PHE A 226 -23.84 -21.62 -9.84
C PHE A 226 -24.83 -21.87 -8.70
N THR A 227 -24.38 -21.78 -7.43
CA THR A 227 -25.25 -21.99 -6.28
C THR A 227 -25.90 -20.67 -5.87
N SER A 228 -27.23 -20.64 -5.86
CA SER A 228 -27.99 -19.39 -5.60
C SER A 228 -27.79 -18.86 -4.19
N GLU A 229 -27.67 -19.74 -3.18
CA GLU A 229 -27.50 -19.36 -1.79
C GLU A 229 -26.15 -18.64 -1.55
N VAL A 230 -26.12 -17.67 -0.65
CA VAL A 230 -24.91 -16.93 -0.28
C VAL A 230 -24.34 -17.50 1.02
N THR A 231 -23.23 -18.21 0.94
CA THR A 231 -22.53 -18.79 2.10
C THR A 231 -21.05 -18.40 2.11
N PHE A 232 -20.46 -18.37 3.30
CA PHE A 232 -19.03 -18.11 3.46
C PHE A 232 -18.24 -19.43 3.46
N ASP A 233 -17.61 -19.73 2.33
CA ASP A 233 -16.65 -20.82 2.17
C ASP A 233 -15.50 -20.35 1.25
N PRO A 234 -14.37 -19.88 1.78
CA PRO A 234 -13.27 -19.37 0.97
C PRO A 234 -12.58 -20.42 0.10
N GLU A 235 -12.66 -21.71 0.45
CA GLU A 235 -11.98 -22.80 -0.25
C GLU A 235 -12.81 -23.28 -1.44
N THR A 236 -14.10 -23.54 -1.22
CA THR A 236 -14.97 -24.06 -2.28
C THR A 236 -15.72 -22.97 -3.04
N ARG A 237 -15.99 -21.81 -2.40
CA ARG A 237 -16.76 -20.68 -2.97
C ARG A 237 -16.00 -19.35 -2.88
N PRO A 238 -14.77 -19.25 -3.43
CA PRO A 238 -13.92 -18.08 -3.25
C PRO A 238 -14.54 -16.76 -3.76
N GLY A 239 -15.35 -16.81 -4.84
CA GLY A 239 -16.00 -15.63 -5.40
C GLY A 239 -17.09 -15.05 -4.50
N VAL A 240 -17.96 -15.91 -3.95
CA VAL A 240 -19.04 -15.51 -3.04
C VAL A 240 -18.47 -15.07 -1.69
N SER A 241 -17.51 -15.82 -1.16
CA SER A 241 -16.78 -15.46 0.06
C SER A 241 -16.08 -14.12 -0.05
N ASN A 242 -15.50 -13.80 -1.20
CA ASN A 242 -14.92 -12.48 -1.43
C ASN A 242 -15.96 -11.35 -1.44
N LEU A 243 -17.16 -11.58 -2.01
CA LEU A 243 -18.25 -10.58 -1.94
C LEU A 243 -18.72 -10.37 -0.50
N LEU A 244 -18.79 -11.43 0.31
CA LEU A 244 -19.08 -11.34 1.74
C LEU A 244 -18.01 -10.54 2.49
N LEU A 245 -16.72 -10.77 2.23
CA LEU A 245 -15.64 -9.98 2.83
C LEU A 245 -15.70 -8.50 2.43
N ILE A 246 -15.98 -8.20 1.15
CA ILE A 246 -16.13 -6.82 0.69
C ILE A 246 -17.33 -6.16 1.38
N HIS A 247 -18.48 -6.84 1.43
CA HIS A 247 -19.67 -6.31 2.06
C HIS A 247 -19.44 -6.04 3.55
N ALA A 248 -18.92 -7.02 4.28
CA ALA A 248 -18.58 -6.90 5.69
C ALA A 248 -17.68 -5.69 5.97
N ALA A 249 -16.61 -5.53 5.17
CA ALA A 249 -15.68 -4.43 5.34
C ALA A 249 -16.30 -3.05 4.98
N MET A 250 -17.08 -2.97 3.90
CA MET A 250 -17.70 -1.69 3.47
C MET A 250 -18.82 -1.23 4.40
N ALA A 251 -19.57 -2.17 4.97
CA ALA A 251 -20.63 -1.91 5.93
C ALA A 251 -20.13 -1.85 7.39
N ALA A 252 -18.84 -2.13 7.63
CA ALA A 252 -18.26 -2.24 8.97
C ALA A 252 -19.00 -3.22 9.90
N ILE A 253 -19.36 -4.39 9.38
CA ILE A 253 -20.05 -5.49 10.08
C ILE A 253 -19.22 -6.77 10.06
N SER A 254 -19.60 -7.76 10.88
CA SER A 254 -18.95 -9.08 10.85
C SER A 254 -19.30 -9.87 9.58
N VAL A 255 -18.50 -10.89 9.25
CA VAL A 255 -18.81 -11.78 8.10
C VAL A 255 -20.08 -12.56 8.39
N GLU A 256 -20.30 -12.94 9.65
CA GLU A 256 -21.48 -13.62 10.14
C GLU A 256 -22.74 -12.77 9.93
N ASP A 257 -22.66 -11.47 10.24
CA ASP A 257 -23.75 -10.51 9.98
C ASP A 257 -23.97 -10.32 8.49
N ALA A 258 -22.91 -10.25 7.68
CA ALA A 258 -23.02 -10.17 6.23
C ALA A 258 -23.72 -11.41 5.63
N VAL A 259 -23.42 -12.61 6.14
CA VAL A 259 -24.13 -13.85 5.78
C VAL A 259 -25.58 -13.80 6.23
N SER A 260 -25.84 -13.30 7.45
CA SER A 260 -27.20 -13.14 7.98
C SER A 260 -28.05 -12.22 7.10
N GLN A 261 -27.50 -11.08 6.68
CA GLN A 261 -28.16 -10.14 5.78
C GLN A 261 -28.32 -10.68 4.35
N ALA A 262 -27.52 -11.68 3.96
CA ALA A 262 -27.66 -12.35 2.67
C ALA A 262 -28.72 -13.45 2.64
N ARG A 263 -29.32 -13.82 3.78
CA ARG A 263 -30.33 -14.89 3.86
C ARG A 263 -31.55 -14.56 3.00
N GLY A 264 -31.94 -15.53 2.17
CA GLY A 264 -33.07 -15.38 1.25
C GLY A 264 -32.75 -14.58 -0.02
N LEU A 265 -31.54 -14.03 -0.16
CA LEU A 265 -31.08 -13.42 -1.41
C LEU A 265 -30.38 -14.46 -2.28
N ASP A 266 -30.58 -14.35 -3.59
CA ASP A 266 -29.72 -15.03 -4.55
C ASP A 266 -28.41 -14.24 -4.74
N THR A 267 -27.41 -14.87 -5.37
CA THR A 267 -26.12 -14.22 -5.64
C THR A 267 -26.25 -12.94 -6.48
N GLY A 268 -27.28 -12.83 -7.33
CA GLY A 268 -27.55 -11.65 -8.16
C GLY A 268 -28.05 -10.45 -7.35
N ALA A 269 -29.04 -10.66 -6.48
CA ALA A 269 -29.55 -9.67 -5.55
C ALA A 269 -28.47 -9.29 -4.52
N TYR A 270 -27.72 -10.25 -4.02
CA TYR A 270 -26.62 -9.98 -3.09
C TYR A 270 -25.53 -9.10 -3.70
N LYS A 271 -25.18 -9.30 -4.98
CA LYS A 271 -24.25 -8.41 -5.71
C LYS A 271 -24.73 -6.96 -5.78
N LYS A 272 -26.04 -6.72 -5.86
CA LYS A 272 -26.60 -5.35 -5.82
C LYS A 272 -26.38 -4.72 -4.45
N LEU A 273 -26.69 -5.47 -3.39
CA LEU A 273 -26.48 -5.04 -2.01
C LEU A 273 -25.01 -4.71 -1.73
N VAL A 274 -24.07 -5.55 -2.18
CA VAL A 274 -22.62 -5.27 -2.09
C VAL A 274 -22.25 -4.00 -2.87
N SER A 275 -22.86 -3.76 -4.02
CA SER A 275 -22.61 -2.56 -4.83
C SER A 275 -23.05 -1.29 -4.12
N GLU A 276 -24.23 -1.32 -3.51
CA GLU A 276 -24.78 -0.20 -2.74
C GLU A 276 -23.89 0.13 -1.53
N ALA A 277 -23.47 -0.89 -0.77
CA ALA A 277 -22.55 -0.71 0.36
C ALA A 277 -21.22 -0.06 -0.06
N VAL A 278 -20.63 -0.53 -1.17
CA VAL A 278 -19.38 0.06 -1.72
C VAL A 278 -19.60 1.51 -2.15
N ILE A 279 -20.69 1.80 -2.88
CA ILE A 279 -21.00 3.15 -3.36
C ILE A 279 -21.21 4.10 -2.17
N GLN A 280 -21.97 3.69 -1.17
CA GLN A 280 -22.26 4.48 0.02
C GLN A 280 -20.98 4.80 0.81
N ARG A 281 -20.11 3.80 1.01
CA ARG A 281 -18.84 3.99 1.74
C ARG A 281 -17.88 4.92 1.01
N LEU A 282 -17.79 4.79 -0.32
CA LEU A 282 -16.85 5.57 -1.15
C LEU A 282 -17.37 6.97 -1.52
N ALA A 283 -18.68 7.24 -1.44
CA ALA A 283 -19.26 8.53 -1.77
C ALA A 283 -18.62 9.73 -1.03
N PRO A 284 -18.51 9.74 0.31
CA PRO A 284 -17.89 10.86 1.03
C PRO A 284 -16.40 11.01 0.68
N ILE A 285 -15.67 9.90 0.58
CA ILE A 285 -14.23 9.90 0.21
C ILE A 285 -14.06 10.54 -1.17
N ARG A 286 -14.90 10.17 -2.14
CA ARG A 286 -14.85 10.76 -3.49
C ARG A 286 -15.16 12.25 -3.50
N GLN A 287 -16.14 12.68 -2.72
CA GLN A 287 -16.48 14.10 -2.62
C GLN A 287 -15.28 14.89 -2.08
N GLU A 288 -14.61 14.35 -1.05
CA GLU A 288 -13.44 14.97 -0.45
C GLU A 288 -12.23 14.99 -1.39
N ILE A 289 -11.97 13.90 -2.10
CA ILE A 289 -10.96 13.88 -3.19
C ILE A 289 -11.25 14.98 -4.21
N GLY A 290 -12.51 15.15 -4.60
CA GLY A 290 -12.92 16.18 -5.56
C GLY A 290 -12.62 17.60 -5.09
N LYS A 291 -12.89 17.90 -3.82
CA LYS A 291 -12.55 19.20 -3.21
C LYS A 291 -11.04 19.41 -3.15
N LEU A 292 -10.30 18.43 -2.61
CA LEU A 292 -8.85 18.50 -2.45
C LEU A 292 -8.13 18.69 -3.79
N ARG A 293 -8.60 18.02 -4.86
CA ARG A 293 -8.05 18.18 -6.21
C ARG A 293 -8.30 19.55 -6.83
N ALA A 294 -9.32 20.27 -6.38
CA ALA A 294 -9.55 21.65 -6.81
C ALA A 294 -8.51 22.61 -6.18
N GLU A 295 -7.75 22.16 -5.18
CA GLU A 295 -6.77 22.94 -4.44
C GLU A 295 -5.35 22.33 -4.54
N PRO A 296 -4.76 22.25 -5.75
CA PRO A 296 -3.45 21.60 -5.94
C PRO A 296 -2.32 22.30 -5.16
N ALA A 297 -2.42 23.62 -4.93
CA ALA A 297 -1.44 24.37 -4.14
C ALA A 297 -1.43 23.95 -2.67
N TYR A 298 -2.60 23.63 -2.10
CA TYR A 298 -2.70 23.11 -0.74
C TYR A 298 -2.02 21.73 -0.63
N LEU A 299 -2.30 20.84 -1.57
CA LEU A 299 -1.68 19.51 -1.61
C LEU A 299 -0.16 19.56 -1.73
N GLN A 300 0.36 20.48 -2.56
CA GLN A 300 1.80 20.69 -2.70
C GLN A 300 2.40 21.24 -1.40
N GLY A 301 1.81 22.28 -0.83
CA GLY A 301 2.29 22.87 0.44
C GLY A 301 2.29 21.88 1.60
N LEU A 302 1.32 20.95 1.64
CA LEU A 302 1.28 19.87 2.61
C LEU A 302 2.44 18.88 2.42
N LEU A 303 2.72 18.46 1.19
CA LEU A 303 3.86 17.58 0.89
C LEU A 303 5.20 18.27 1.20
N ASP A 304 5.31 19.57 0.91
CA ASP A 304 6.50 20.36 1.20
C ASP A 304 6.72 20.44 2.73
N SER A 305 5.64 20.67 3.50
CA SER A 305 5.68 20.72 4.96
C SER A 305 6.09 19.38 5.59
N GLY A 306 5.67 18.25 4.99
CA GLY A 306 6.06 16.91 5.45
C GLY A 306 7.50 16.51 5.10
N THR A 307 8.19 17.30 4.26
CA THR A 307 9.58 17.07 3.84
C THR A 307 10.58 17.81 4.74
N CYS A 308 10.13 18.83 5.48
CA CYS A 308 10.97 19.66 6.36
C CYS A 308 11.29 19.05 7.72
#